data_AF-A0A535YQ46-F1
#
_entry.id   AF-A0A535YQ46-F1
#
_cell.length_a   1.000
_cell.length_b   1.000
_cell.length_c   1.000
_cell.angle_alpha   90.00
_cell.angle_beta   90.00
_cell.angle_gamma   90.00
#
_symmetry.space_group_name_H-M   'P 1'
#
loop_
_entity.id
_entity.type
_entity.pdbx_description
1 polymer ?
#
loop_
_entity_poly.entity_id
_entity_poly.type
_entity_poly.pdbx_seq_one_letter_code
_entity_poly.pdbx_strand_id
1 'polypeptide(L)'
;MPNKATVAALRTRPDRVLEDYARLIDLAGAREHLAPGATTILKDNISWHFPFPAANTTPWQLEGTIRALRADGFTELVCVQNKTVVTDAFKGEDLNGYLPIFKSYGIP
;
A
#
# COMPACT_ATOMS: atom_id res chain seq x y z
N MET A 1 29.48 -12.75 5.28
CA MET A 1 28.49 -12.74 6.38
C MET A 1 27.12 -12.68 5.75
N PRO A 2 26.10 -13.42 6.21
CA PRO A 2 24.74 -13.20 5.73
C PRO A 2 24.35 -11.74 6.04
N ASN A 3 23.77 -11.05 5.06
CA ASN A 3 23.36 -9.66 5.23
C ASN A 3 22.29 -9.61 6.33
N LYS A 4 22.44 -8.74 7.33
CA LYS A 4 21.43 -8.59 8.40
C LYS A 4 20.16 -7.99 7.81
N ALA A 5 18.99 -8.44 8.26
CA ALA A 5 17.72 -7.86 7.83
C ALA A 5 17.61 -6.39 8.31
N THR A 6 17.09 -5.53 7.44
CA THR A 6 16.78 -4.13 7.76
C THR A 6 15.35 -4.03 8.28
N VAL A 7 15.16 -3.35 9.41
CA VAL A 7 13.84 -3.00 9.95
C VAL A 7 13.74 -1.49 10.04
N ALA A 8 12.81 -0.90 9.30
CA ALA A 8 12.53 0.52 9.33
C ALA A 8 11.28 0.80 10.17
N ALA A 9 11.37 1.74 11.11
CA ALA A 9 10.24 2.22 11.90
C ALA A 9 10.31 3.75 11.99
N LEU A 10 9.18 4.41 11.75
CA LEU A 10 9.11 5.86 11.69
C LEU A 10 7.96 6.36 12.55
N ARG A 11 8.22 7.37 13.39
CA ARG A 11 7.16 8.10 14.08
C ARG A 11 6.49 9.04 13.07
N THR A 12 5.20 8.86 12.85
CA THR A 12 4.42 9.70 11.93
C THR A 12 3.56 10.75 12.64
N ARG A 13 3.02 11.71 11.86
CA ARG A 13 1.95 12.64 12.26
C ARG A 13 0.97 12.81 11.08
N PRO A 14 -0.30 13.15 11.33
CA PRO A 14 -1.32 13.22 10.27
C PRO A 14 -0.96 14.15 9.10
N ASP A 15 -0.28 15.27 9.39
CA ASP A 15 0.08 16.31 8.41
C ASP A 15 1.16 15.91 7.40
N ARG A 16 1.86 14.79 7.64
CA ARG A 16 2.93 14.29 6.76
C ARG A 16 2.89 12.79 6.51
N VAL A 17 1.75 12.14 6.77
CA VAL A 17 1.65 10.67 6.78
C VAL A 17 2.02 10.06 5.42
N LEU A 18 1.69 10.74 4.31
CA LEU A 18 1.99 10.25 2.96
C LEU A 18 3.48 10.35 2.65
N GLU A 19 4.14 11.44 3.05
CA GLU A 19 5.59 11.63 2.92
C GLU A 19 6.35 10.63 3.80
N ASP A 20 5.82 10.34 4.99
CA ASP A 20 6.40 9.37 5.91
C ASP A 20 6.38 7.94 5.33
N TYR A 21 5.37 7.56 4.54
CA TYR A 21 5.37 6.27 3.82
C TYR A 21 6.49 6.18 2.79
N ALA A 22 6.71 7.24 2.00
CA ALA A 22 7.80 7.27 1.04
C ALA A 22 9.17 7.11 1.74
N ARG A 23 9.37 7.85 2.83
CA ARG A 23 10.58 7.73 3.65
C ARG A 23 10.73 6.33 4.27
N LEU A 24 9.63 5.71 4.71
CA LEU A 24 9.66 4.37 5.29
C LEU A 24 10.10 3.31 4.26
N ILE A 25 9.61 3.42 3.03
CA ILE A 25 9.94 2.52 1.91
C ILE A 25 11.42 2.66 1.50
N ASP A 26 11.93 3.90 1.43
CA ASP A 26 13.35 4.19 1.18
C ASP A 26 14.26 3.63 2.29
N LEU A 27 13.92 3.88 3.56
CA LEU A 27 14.67 3.32 4.70
C LEU A 27 14.66 1.79 4.73
N ALA A 28 13.63 1.16 4.20
CA ALA A 28 13.53 -0.30 4.09
C ALA A 28 14.31 -0.88 2.91
N GLY A 29 14.83 -0.04 2.00
CA GLY A 29 15.55 -0.48 0.81
C GLY A 29 14.64 -1.23 -0.18
N ALA A 30 13.40 -0.77 -0.36
CA ALA A 30 12.46 -1.47 -1.23
C ALA A 30 12.94 -1.54 -2.69
N ARG A 31 13.64 -0.49 -3.16
CA ARG A 31 14.14 -0.40 -4.54
C ARG A 31 15.17 -1.49 -4.86
N GLU A 32 15.98 -1.89 -3.89
CA GLU A 32 16.99 -2.94 -4.04
C GLU A 32 16.38 -4.36 -4.05
N HIS A 33 15.12 -4.49 -3.61
CA HIS A 33 14.48 -5.78 -3.37
C HIS A 33 13.27 -6.06 -4.26
N LEU A 34 12.62 -5.03 -4.80
CA LEU A 34 11.55 -5.18 -5.79
C LEU A 34 12.13 -5.31 -7.20
N ALA A 35 11.46 -6.10 -8.05
CA ALA A 35 11.89 -6.34 -9.42
C ALA A 35 11.49 -5.17 -10.34
N PRO A 36 12.45 -4.39 -10.89
CA PRO A 36 12.12 -3.31 -11.82
C PRO A 36 11.51 -3.85 -13.12
N GLY A 37 10.55 -3.13 -13.69
CA GLY A 37 9.89 -3.50 -14.94
C GLY A 37 8.89 -4.65 -14.86
N ALA A 38 8.76 -5.31 -13.69
CA ALA A 38 7.68 -6.24 -13.42
C ALA A 38 6.47 -5.51 -12.81
N THR A 39 5.27 -6.01 -13.09
CA THR A 39 4.06 -5.54 -12.43
C THR A 39 4.17 -5.76 -10.92
N THR A 40 4.03 -4.68 -10.14
CA THR A 40 4.04 -4.76 -8.68
C THR A 40 2.60 -4.90 -8.18
N ILE A 41 2.37 -5.94 -7.39
CA ILE A 41 1.05 -6.24 -6.82
C ILE A 41 0.93 -5.55 -5.45
N LEU A 42 -0.04 -4.65 -5.32
CA LEU A 42 -0.48 -4.09 -4.05
C LEU A 42 -1.55 -5.00 -3.46
N LYS A 43 -1.13 -5.88 -2.55
CA LYS A 43 -2.04 -6.73 -1.79
C LYS A 43 -2.56 -5.97 -0.58
N ASP A 44 -3.72 -5.33 -0.71
CA ASP A 44 -4.38 -4.76 0.46
C ASP A 44 -4.89 -5.86 1.42
N ASN A 45 -5.19 -5.46 2.64
CA ASN A 45 -5.86 -6.31 3.61
C ASN A 45 -7.22 -5.72 3.96
N ILE A 46 -8.28 -6.48 3.68
CA ILE A 46 -9.63 -6.22 4.16
C ILE A 46 -10.07 -7.47 4.92
N SER A 47 -10.13 -7.38 6.25
CA SER A 47 -10.66 -8.47 7.08
C SER A 47 -12.19 -8.41 7.18
N TRP A 48 -12.75 -7.19 7.10
CA TRP A 48 -14.18 -6.89 7.11
C TRP A 48 -14.46 -5.72 6.16
N HIS A 49 -15.62 -5.67 5.50
CA HIS A 49 -15.95 -4.58 4.58
C HIS A 49 -15.98 -3.20 5.18
N PHE A 50 -16.33 -3.11 6.46
CA PHE A 50 -16.47 -1.83 7.11
C PHE A 50 -15.11 -1.24 7.49
N PRO A 51 -15.02 0.09 7.66
CA PRO A 51 -13.77 0.75 8.05
C PRO A 51 -13.32 0.31 9.45
N PHE A 52 -12.35 -0.60 9.49
CA PHE A 52 -11.66 -1.00 10.72
C PHE A 52 -10.16 -0.72 10.57
N PRO A 53 -9.68 0.51 10.82
CA PRO A 53 -8.29 0.92 10.55
C PRO A 53 -7.20 0.09 11.24
N ALA A 54 -7.53 -0.63 12.32
CA ALA A 54 -6.61 -1.53 13.00
C ALA A 54 -6.51 -2.93 12.37
N ALA A 55 -7.46 -3.30 11.50
CA ALA A 55 -7.54 -4.60 10.85
C ALA A 55 -7.44 -4.52 9.31
N ASN A 56 -7.81 -3.38 8.73
CA ASN A 56 -7.79 -3.14 7.30
C ASN A 56 -6.62 -2.21 6.92
N THR A 57 -6.18 -2.29 5.68
CA THR A 57 -5.35 -1.26 5.07
C THR A 57 -6.05 0.09 5.19
N THR A 58 -5.30 1.15 5.49
CA THR A 58 -5.88 2.48 5.59
C THR A 58 -5.73 3.23 4.25
N PRO A 59 -6.63 4.17 3.91
CA PRO A 59 -6.52 4.96 2.67
C PRO A 59 -5.16 5.63 2.50
N TRP A 60 -4.65 6.25 3.56
CA TRP A 60 -3.36 6.94 3.53
C TRP A 60 -2.18 5.97 3.43
N GLN A 61 -2.29 4.76 3.96
CA GLN A 61 -1.29 3.71 3.73
C GLN A 61 -1.24 3.30 2.26
N LEU A 62 -2.42 3.07 1.66
CA LEU A 62 -2.54 2.67 0.26
C LEU A 62 -1.99 3.76 -0.66
N GLU A 63 -2.46 5.00 -0.49
CA GLU A 63 -2.02 6.15 -1.28
C GLU A 63 -0.53 6.44 -1.09
N GLY A 64 -0.04 6.46 0.16
CA GLY A 64 1.37 6.70 0.45
C GLY A 64 2.28 5.65 -0.20
N THR A 65 1.87 4.38 -0.18
CA THR A 65 2.61 3.29 -0.84
C THR A 65 2.63 3.45 -2.36
N ILE A 66 1.48 3.78 -2.98
CA ILE A 66 1.39 4.04 -4.43
C ILE A 66 2.32 5.19 -4.83
N ARG A 67 2.27 6.31 -4.10
CA ARG A 67 3.11 7.49 -4.37
C ARG A 67 4.59 7.16 -4.28
N ALA A 68 4.99 6.44 -3.24
CA ALA A 68 6.38 6.03 -3.03
C ALA A 68 6.90 5.13 -4.16
N LEU A 69 6.17 4.06 -4.47
CA LEU A 69 6.55 3.13 -5.53
C LEU A 69 6.67 3.81 -6.89
N ARG A 70 5.74 4.71 -7.22
CA ARG A 70 5.83 5.48 -8.47
C ARG A 70 7.02 6.43 -8.51
N ALA A 71 7.33 7.09 -7.40
CA ALA A 71 8.50 7.96 -7.30
C ALA A 71 9.81 7.17 -7.53
N ASP A 72 9.82 5.89 -7.14
CA ASP A 72 10.95 4.98 -7.36
C ASP A 72 10.96 4.27 -8.73
N GLY A 73 10.00 4.60 -9.61
CA GLY A 73 9.93 4.10 -10.99
C GLY A 73 9.12 2.82 -11.19
N PHE A 74 8.40 2.34 -10.16
CA PHE A 74 7.45 1.23 -10.28
C PHE A 74 6.10 1.76 -10.78
N THR A 75 5.95 1.83 -12.11
CA THR A 75 4.79 2.44 -12.75
C THR A 75 3.61 1.48 -12.93
N GLU A 76 3.90 0.21 -13.19
CA GLU A 76 2.90 -0.86 -13.39
C GLU A 76 2.48 -1.43 -12.03
N LEU A 77 1.47 -0.81 -11.44
CA LEU A 77 0.90 -1.20 -10.15
C LEU A 77 -0.52 -1.75 -10.36
N VAL A 78 -0.84 -2.87 -9.72
CA VAL A 78 -2.19 -3.43 -9.70
C VAL A 78 -2.61 -3.72 -8.25
N CYS A 79 -3.88 -3.57 -7.92
CA CYS A 79 -4.37 -3.93 -6.60
C CYS A 79 -5.10 -5.28 -6.66
N VAL A 80 -4.83 -6.15 -5.69
CA VAL A 80 -5.56 -7.42 -5.59
C VAL A 80 -6.09 -7.60 -4.18
N GLN A 81 -7.34 -8.03 -4.10
CA GLN A 81 -8.07 -8.17 -2.83
C GLN A 81 -8.35 -9.65 -2.54
N ASN A 82 -8.56 -9.97 -1.27
CA ASN A 82 -9.07 -11.29 -0.90
C ASN A 82 -10.59 -11.30 -1.02
N LYS A 83 -11.12 -12.27 -1.77
CA LYS A 83 -12.53 -12.65 -1.68
C LYS A 83 -12.65 -13.79 -0.68
N THR A 84 -13.30 -13.55 0.45
CA THR A 84 -13.47 -14.56 1.49
C THR A 84 -14.96 -14.76 1.80
N VAL A 85 -15.28 -15.77 2.61
CA VAL A 85 -16.67 -16.05 3.05
C VAL A 85 -17.27 -14.93 3.91
N VAL A 86 -16.42 -14.11 4.54
CA VAL A 86 -16.82 -12.92 5.31
C VAL A 86 -16.50 -11.62 4.57
N THR A 87 -15.94 -11.71 3.34
CA THR A 87 -15.39 -10.57 2.60
C THR A 87 -15.85 -10.50 1.11
N ASP A 88 -16.91 -9.73 0.79
CA ASP A 88 -17.20 -8.99 -0.47
C ASP A 88 -16.20 -7.84 -0.84
N ALA A 89 -15.23 -8.13 -1.70
CA ALA A 89 -14.20 -7.17 -2.12
C ALA A 89 -14.74 -5.80 -2.60
N PHE A 90 -15.77 -5.79 -3.46
CA PHE A 90 -16.30 -4.56 -4.05
C PHE A 90 -16.93 -3.62 -3.02
N LYS A 91 -17.61 -4.17 -2.00
CA LYS A 91 -18.08 -3.35 -0.88
C LYS A 91 -16.93 -2.87 -0.01
N GLY A 92 -15.89 -3.70 0.13
CA GLY A 92 -14.71 -3.38 0.92
C GLY A 92 -13.96 -2.18 0.36
N GLU A 93 -13.65 -2.18 -0.94
CA GLU A 93 -12.93 -1.09 -1.59
C GLU A 93 -13.70 0.24 -1.59
N ASP A 94 -15.02 0.21 -1.66
CA ASP A 94 -15.86 1.41 -1.57
C ASP A 94 -15.90 1.95 -0.14
N LEU A 95 -16.33 1.12 0.82
CA LEU A 95 -16.52 1.54 2.20
C LEU A 95 -15.22 1.93 2.89
N ASN A 96 -14.08 1.29 2.55
CA ASN A 96 -12.77 1.67 3.08
C ASN A 96 -12.14 2.85 2.30
N GLY A 97 -12.81 3.39 1.28
CA GLY A 97 -12.34 4.60 0.56
C GLY A 97 -11.18 4.35 -0.40
N TYR A 98 -11.03 3.14 -0.94
CA TYR A 98 -9.97 2.82 -1.89
C TYR A 98 -10.33 3.22 -3.32
N LEU A 99 -11.61 3.16 -3.70
CA LEU A 99 -12.06 3.48 -5.06
C LEU A 99 -11.60 4.88 -5.55
N PRO A 100 -11.71 5.97 -4.76
CA PRO A 100 -11.21 7.27 -5.18
C PRO A 100 -9.70 7.27 -5.45
N ILE A 101 -8.93 6.52 -4.66
CA ILE A 101 -7.48 6.37 -4.80
C ILE A 101 -7.17 5.58 -6.08
N PHE A 102 -7.78 4.41 -6.25
CA PHE A 102 -7.61 3.59 -7.46
C PHE A 102 -7.89 4.39 -8.73
N LYS A 103 -9.00 5.15 -8.74
CA LYS A 103 -9.34 6.03 -9.86
C LYS A 103 -8.33 7.16 -10.06
N SER A 104 -7.92 7.85 -8.99
CA SER A 104 -6.97 8.97 -9.08
C SER A 104 -5.61 8.55 -9.62
N TYR A 105 -5.17 7.32 -9.28
CA TYR A 105 -3.87 6.81 -9.69
C TYR A 105 -3.96 5.87 -10.89
N GLY A 106 -5.14 5.47 -11.36
CA GLY A 106 -5.28 4.50 -12.45
C GLY A 106 -4.79 3.10 -12.06
N ILE A 107 -5.07 2.68 -10.83
CA ILE A 107 -4.74 1.34 -10.32
C ILE A 107 -5.91 0.41 -10.68
N PRO A 108 -5.69 -0.62 -11.51
CA PRO A 108 -6.69 -1.64 -11.81
C PRO A 108 -6.80 -2.69 -10.69
#